data_AF-A0A327JAN5-F1
#
_entry.id   AF-A0A327JAN5-F1
#
_cell.length_a   1.000
_cell.length_b   1.000
_cell.length_c   1.000
_cell.angle_alpha   90.00
_cell.angle_beta   90.00
_cell.angle_gamma   90.00
#
_symmetry.space_group_name_H-M   'P 1'
#
loop_
_entity.id
_entity.type
_entity.pdbx_description
1 polymer ?
#
loop_
_entity_poly.entity_id
_entity_poly.type
_entity_poly.pdbx_seq_one_letter_code
_entity_poly.pdbx_strand_id
1 'polypeptide(L)'
;MKKFLLICLGLLLVGTNVAFAESCSIKKDQCACQKECNYPKEALRYKKYMKTIQQERATVYNALNLTDEQIKLRENMINENSSLYDAKFNELIKESYKVKALKQAGATDREIANQKKVVRNVKKDIESLVNKENKQFKKSLNHDQRAKYAMIKKLEKNDFKEAAHQKDYYKSNPQMRPFGNPRPCPCPMGRVEDK
;
A
#
# COMPACT_ATOMS: atom_id res chain seq x y z
N MET A 1 12.82 -42.23 37.02
CA MET A 1 12.85 -43.33 36.03
C MET A 1 13.00 -42.65 34.66
N LYS A 2 14.13 -42.56 33.95
CA LYS A 2 15.37 -43.37 33.76
C LYS A 2 15.13 -44.75 33.12
N LYS A 3 15.89 -45.02 32.04
CA LYS A 3 15.88 -46.17 31.07
C LYS A 3 14.81 -45.98 29.97
N PHE A 4 15.08 -46.05 28.65
CA PHE A 4 16.29 -46.34 27.84
C PHE A 4 16.44 -45.25 26.74
N LEU A 5 17.56 -44.93 26.07
CA LEU A 5 18.97 -45.39 26.00
C LEU A 5 19.35 -46.42 24.89
N LEU A 6 19.92 -45.91 23.77
CA LEU A 6 20.72 -46.56 22.70
C LEU A 6 19.97 -47.59 21.80
N ILE A 7 20.28 -47.78 20.51
CA ILE A 7 21.55 -47.78 19.74
C ILE A 7 21.36 -46.97 18.42
N CYS A 8 22.23 -46.10 17.86
CA CYS A 8 23.69 -46.02 17.62
C CYS A 8 24.21 -46.59 16.26
N LEU A 9 25.06 -45.79 15.59
CA LEU A 9 25.84 -46.04 14.35
C LEU A 9 25.12 -46.13 12.99
N GLY A 10 25.59 -45.28 12.07
CA GLY A 10 25.23 -45.21 10.65
C GLY A 10 26.05 -44.16 9.89
N LEU A 11 27.32 -43.97 10.27
CA LEU A 11 28.25 -43.08 9.57
C LEU A 11 28.74 -43.77 8.28
N LEU A 12 28.29 -43.29 7.13
CA LEU A 12 29.01 -43.49 5.87
C LEU A 12 29.17 -42.17 5.13
N LEU A 13 30.42 -41.77 4.98
CA LEU A 13 30.86 -40.68 4.13
C LEU A 13 30.68 -41.08 2.66
N VAL A 14 30.00 -40.25 1.87
CA VAL A 14 30.27 -40.14 0.44
C VAL A 14 30.44 -38.66 0.14
N GLY A 15 31.70 -38.23 0.02
CA GLY A 15 32.04 -36.90 -0.45
C GLY A 15 32.09 -36.88 -1.98
N THR A 16 31.41 -35.93 -2.60
CA THR A 16 31.71 -35.49 -3.97
C THR A 16 31.99 -34.00 -3.94
N ASN A 17 33.26 -33.64 -4.16
CA ASN A 17 33.65 -32.26 -4.33
C ASN A 17 33.07 -31.73 -5.64
N VAL A 18 32.35 -30.61 -5.57
CA VAL A 18 32.20 -29.70 -6.71
C VAL A 18 32.60 -28.31 -6.23
N ALA A 19 33.79 -27.88 -6.62
CA ALA A 19 34.27 -26.54 -6.36
C ALA A 19 33.77 -25.57 -7.44
N PHE A 20 33.91 -24.28 -7.14
CA PHE A 20 33.88 -23.17 -8.10
C PHE A 20 32.52 -22.72 -8.68
N ALA A 21 31.93 -21.72 -8.02
CA ALA A 21 31.44 -20.52 -8.69
C ALA A 21 31.63 -19.33 -7.74
N GLU A 22 32.74 -18.62 -7.92
CA GLU A 22 33.10 -17.46 -7.10
C GLU A 22 32.32 -16.21 -7.52
N SER A 23 31.99 -15.35 -6.56
CA SER A 23 31.45 -13.99 -6.75
C SER A 23 30.10 -13.84 -7.48
N CYS A 24 29.07 -13.49 -6.70
CA CYS A 24 28.31 -12.30 -7.03
C CYS A 24 27.91 -11.60 -5.73
N SER A 25 28.89 -10.93 -5.13
CA SER A 25 28.65 -9.98 -4.06
C SER A 25 27.85 -8.81 -4.62
N ILE A 26 26.52 -8.95 -4.66
CA ILE A 26 25.60 -7.85 -4.93
C ILE A 26 25.80 -6.84 -3.80
N LYS A 27 26.74 -5.92 -4.03
CA LYS A 27 26.77 -4.63 -3.36
C LYS A 27 25.37 -4.07 -3.56
N LYS A 28 24.60 -4.00 -2.48
CA LYS A 28 23.40 -3.18 -2.47
C LYS A 28 23.89 -1.75 -2.52
N ASP A 29 24.08 -1.26 -3.74
CA ASP A 29 24.29 0.15 -3.98
C ASP A 29 23.11 0.87 -3.32
N GLN A 30 23.46 1.52 -2.22
CA GLN A 30 22.53 2.10 -1.28
C GLN A 30 22.01 3.36 -1.94
N CYS A 31 21.01 3.19 -2.81
CA CYS A 31 20.43 4.26 -3.61
C CYS A 31 20.11 5.45 -2.70
N ALA A 32 20.94 6.49 -2.84
CA ALA A 32 21.03 7.62 -1.91
C ALA A 32 19.88 8.63 -2.11
N CYS A 33 18.66 8.12 -2.30
CA CYS A 33 17.42 8.88 -2.25
C CYS A 33 16.42 8.24 -1.29
N GLN A 34 16.87 7.82 -0.10
CA GLN A 34 15.99 7.63 1.06
C GLN A 34 15.41 8.98 1.50
N LYS A 35 14.47 9.49 0.69
CA LYS A 35 13.64 10.65 0.96
C LYS A 35 13.01 10.43 2.34
N GLU A 36 13.33 11.30 3.30
CA GLU A 36 12.97 11.05 4.69
C GLU A 36 11.46 10.83 4.84
N CYS A 37 11.09 9.58 5.11
CA CYS A 37 9.72 9.17 5.37
C CYS A 37 9.23 9.84 6.64
N ASN A 38 8.33 10.82 6.50
CA ASN A 38 7.63 11.44 7.61
C ASN A 38 6.47 10.51 8.03
N TYR A 39 6.80 9.53 8.87
CA TYR A 39 5.88 8.48 9.30
C TYR A 39 4.51 8.99 9.79
N PRO A 40 4.40 10.03 10.65
CA PRO A 40 3.10 10.59 11.03
C PRO A 40 2.30 11.14 9.84
N LYS A 41 2.94 11.88 8.92
CA LYS A 41 2.28 12.42 7.73
C LYS A 41 1.81 11.32 6.78
N GLU A 42 2.54 10.21 6.70
CA GLU A 42 2.11 9.03 5.96
C GLU A 42 0.95 8.28 6.63
N ALA A 43 0.96 8.13 7.95
CA ALA A 43 -0.15 7.51 8.69
C ALA A 43 -1.46 8.29 8.49
N LEU A 44 -1.41 9.62 8.55
CA LEU A 44 -2.55 10.49 8.28
C LEU A 44 -3.04 10.40 6.82
N ARG A 45 -2.10 10.38 5.85
CA ARG A 45 -2.43 10.16 4.43
C ARG A 45 -3.09 8.80 4.21
N TYR A 46 -2.60 7.75 4.87
CA TYR A 46 -3.17 6.41 4.79
C TYR A 46 -4.57 6.33 5.43
N LYS A 47 -4.79 6.97 6.59
CA LYS A 47 -6.14 7.11 7.18
C LYS A 47 -7.10 7.81 6.22
N LYS A 48 -6.67 8.89 5.56
CA LYS A 48 -7.51 9.59 4.55
C LYS A 48 -7.81 8.69 3.35
N TYR A 49 -6.80 8.03 2.78
CA TYR A 49 -6.96 7.11 1.64
C TYR A 49 -7.95 5.97 1.95
N MET A 50 -7.86 5.37 3.13
CA MET A 50 -8.79 4.32 3.55
C MET A 50 -10.23 4.82 3.74
N LYS A 51 -10.42 6.05 4.26
CA LYS A 51 -11.76 6.68 4.27
C LYS A 51 -12.30 6.90 2.85
N THR A 52 -11.45 7.30 1.90
CA THR A 52 -11.84 7.42 0.48
C THR A 52 -12.29 6.08 -0.10
N ILE A 53 -11.54 4.98 0.12
CA ILE A 53 -11.98 3.63 -0.28
C ILE A 53 -13.34 3.25 0.32
N GLN A 54 -13.57 3.59 1.60
CA GLN A 54 -14.85 3.34 2.28
C GLN A 54 -16.01 4.16 1.68
N GLN A 55 -15.75 5.36 1.17
CA GLN A 55 -16.72 6.20 0.46
C GLN A 55 -16.98 5.67 -0.96
N GLU A 56 -15.94 5.37 -1.73
CA GLU A 56 -16.04 4.80 -3.09
C GLU A 56 -16.81 3.48 -3.11
N ARG A 57 -16.67 2.65 -2.07
CA ARG A 57 -17.50 1.46 -1.86
C ARG A 57 -19.00 1.76 -1.93
N ALA A 58 -19.48 2.89 -1.41
CA ALA A 58 -20.90 3.25 -1.48
C ALA A 58 -21.36 3.46 -2.94
N THR A 59 -20.56 4.12 -3.76
CA THR A 59 -20.82 4.28 -5.20
C THR A 59 -20.88 2.93 -5.91
N VAL A 60 -19.94 2.03 -5.60
CA VAL A 60 -19.93 0.65 -6.15
C VAL A 60 -21.18 -0.12 -5.72
N TYR A 61 -21.63 0.04 -4.48
CA TYR A 61 -22.82 -0.66 -3.96
C TYR A 61 -24.11 -0.18 -4.63
N ASN A 62 -24.25 1.13 -4.86
CA ASN A 62 -25.38 1.69 -5.59
C ASN A 62 -25.45 1.13 -7.03
N ALA A 63 -24.30 0.93 -7.70
CA ALA A 63 -24.22 0.34 -9.03
C ALA A 63 -24.54 -1.17 -9.09
N LEU A 64 -24.64 -1.86 -7.94
CA LEU A 64 -24.92 -3.30 -7.87
C LEU A 64 -26.40 -3.63 -7.67
N ASN A 65 -27.28 -2.64 -7.44
CA ASN A 65 -28.69 -2.84 -7.12
C ASN A 65 -28.84 -3.89 -6.01
N LEU A 66 -28.32 -3.58 -4.82
CA LEU A 66 -28.38 -4.48 -3.67
C LEU A 66 -29.81 -4.64 -3.15
N THR A 67 -30.13 -5.83 -2.62
CA THR A 67 -31.39 -6.06 -1.88
C THR A 67 -31.32 -5.46 -0.48
N ASP A 68 -32.47 -5.23 0.16
CA ASP A 68 -32.54 -4.68 1.52
C ASP A 68 -31.76 -5.54 2.54
N GLU A 69 -31.77 -6.87 2.38
CA GLU A 69 -30.95 -7.77 3.20
C GLU A 69 -29.44 -7.57 3.00
N GLN A 70 -29.01 -7.36 1.76
CA GLN A 70 -27.60 -7.07 1.43
C GLN A 70 -27.18 -5.69 1.94
N ILE A 71 -28.07 -4.69 1.90
CA ILE A 71 -27.86 -3.35 2.46
C ILE A 71 -27.72 -3.44 3.98
N LYS A 72 -28.65 -4.10 4.67
CA LYS A 72 -28.64 -4.28 6.14
C LYS A 72 -27.40 -5.04 6.63
N LEU A 73 -26.98 -6.09 5.92
CA LEU A 73 -25.72 -6.80 6.20
C LEU A 73 -24.51 -5.85 6.11
N ARG A 74 -24.48 -5.01 5.08
CA ARG A 74 -23.42 -4.03 4.83
C ARG A 74 -23.39 -2.92 5.89
N GLU A 75 -24.54 -2.48 6.38
CA GLU A 75 -24.63 -1.49 7.46
C GLU A 75 -24.15 -2.06 8.80
N ASN A 76 -24.57 -3.29 9.15
CA ASN A 76 -24.07 -3.99 10.32
C ASN A 76 -22.53 -4.11 10.30
N MET A 77 -21.96 -4.55 9.17
CA MET A 77 -20.49 -4.64 9.00
C MET A 77 -19.78 -3.29 9.20
N ILE A 78 -20.36 -2.19 8.69
CA ILE A 78 -19.79 -0.84 8.87
C ILE A 78 -19.82 -0.43 10.35
N ASN A 79 -20.94 -0.66 11.03
CA ASN A 79 -21.13 -0.30 12.42
C ASN A 79 -20.21 -1.12 13.35
N GLU A 80 -20.12 -2.43 13.14
CA GLU A 80 -19.24 -3.35 13.88
C GLU A 80 -17.76 -2.97 13.72
N ASN A 81 -17.31 -2.67 12.49
CA ASN A 81 -15.90 -2.44 12.21
C ASN A 81 -15.43 -0.99 12.41
N SER A 82 -16.33 -0.01 12.51
CA SER A 82 -15.97 1.42 12.63
C SER A 82 -15.02 1.69 13.81
N SER A 83 -15.36 1.14 14.99
CA SER A 83 -14.54 1.26 16.21
C SER A 83 -13.17 0.56 16.06
N LEU A 84 -13.14 -0.61 15.42
CA LEU A 84 -11.90 -1.36 15.14
C LEU A 84 -10.97 -0.59 14.20
N TYR A 85 -11.52 0.05 13.17
CA TYR A 85 -10.76 0.91 12.26
C TYR A 85 -10.18 2.12 12.99
N ASP A 86 -10.97 2.86 13.76
CA ASP A 86 -10.45 4.04 14.47
C ASP A 86 -9.40 3.66 15.51
N ALA A 87 -9.58 2.55 16.24
CA ALA A 87 -8.55 2.01 17.13
C ALA A 87 -7.24 1.70 16.38
N LYS A 88 -7.31 0.99 15.25
CA LYS A 88 -6.13 0.62 14.43
C LYS A 88 -5.47 1.84 13.75
N PHE A 89 -6.23 2.85 13.33
CA PHE A 89 -5.65 4.08 12.81
C PHE A 89 -4.99 4.92 13.90
N ASN A 90 -5.56 4.97 15.11
CA ASN A 90 -4.96 5.68 16.24
C ASN A 90 -3.68 4.97 16.71
N GLU A 91 -3.66 3.63 16.72
CA GLU A 91 -2.45 2.82 16.89
C GLU A 91 -1.39 3.17 15.82
N LEU A 92 -1.77 3.16 14.53
CA LEU A 92 -0.85 3.48 13.44
C LEU A 92 -0.21 4.87 13.58
N ILE A 93 -1.00 5.88 13.96
CA ILE A 93 -0.53 7.25 14.17
C ILE A 93 0.42 7.30 15.37
N LYS A 94 0.05 6.69 16.52
CA LYS A 94 0.87 6.61 17.74
C LYS A 94 2.22 5.95 17.46
N GLU A 95 2.23 4.77 16.84
CA GLU A 95 3.46 4.03 16.54
C GLU A 95 4.32 4.75 15.49
N SER A 96 3.71 5.56 14.61
CA SER A 96 4.43 6.44 13.66
C SER A 96 5.07 7.66 14.34
N TYR A 97 4.43 8.24 15.37
CA TYR A 97 5.05 9.27 16.19
C TYR A 97 6.22 8.73 17.02
N LYS A 98 6.16 7.48 17.50
CA LYS A 98 7.33 6.82 18.13
C LYS A 98 8.52 6.71 17.17
N VAL A 99 8.34 6.38 15.89
CA VAL A 99 9.44 6.39 14.91
C VAL A 99 10.07 7.79 14.80
N LYS A 100 9.24 8.85 14.80
CA LYS A 100 9.72 10.23 14.77
C LYS A 100 10.51 10.56 16.05
N ALA A 101 10.01 10.21 17.22
CA ALA A 101 10.68 10.45 18.50
C ALA A 101 12.02 9.72 18.60
N LEU A 102 12.08 8.43 18.23
CA LEU A 102 13.33 7.65 18.21
C LEU A 102 14.39 8.28 17.29
N LYS A 103 13.99 8.75 16.10
CA LYS A 103 14.88 9.51 15.20
C LYS A 103 15.39 10.80 15.84
N GLN A 104 14.52 11.58 16.48
CA GLN A 104 14.87 12.85 17.11
C GLN A 104 15.76 12.67 18.35
N ALA A 105 15.65 11.54 19.04
CA ALA A 105 16.46 11.18 20.20
C ALA A 105 17.81 10.53 19.85
N GLY A 106 18.13 10.34 18.57
CA GLY A 106 19.37 9.66 18.14
C GLY A 106 19.42 8.17 18.50
N ALA A 107 18.27 7.50 18.62
CA ALA A 107 18.19 6.07 18.93
C ALA A 107 18.87 5.20 17.84
N THR A 108 19.22 3.96 18.19
CA THR A 108 19.95 3.08 17.27
C THR A 108 19.12 2.69 16.05
N ASP A 109 19.80 2.43 14.93
CA ASP A 109 19.16 1.94 13.70
C ASP A 109 18.34 0.65 13.94
N ARG A 110 18.75 -0.19 14.88
CA ARG A 110 18.03 -1.41 15.27
C ARG A 110 16.69 -1.10 15.93
N GLU A 111 16.65 -0.15 16.85
CA GLU A 111 15.41 0.29 17.52
C GLU A 111 14.47 0.97 16.52
N ILE A 112 15.02 1.86 15.68
CA ILE A 112 14.27 2.52 14.61
C ILE A 112 13.71 1.48 13.62
N ALA A 113 14.48 0.46 13.23
CA ALA A 113 14.04 -0.62 12.34
C ALA A 113 12.94 -1.50 12.98
N ASN A 114 13.07 -1.80 14.27
CA ASN A 114 12.04 -2.52 15.03
C ASN A 114 10.73 -1.72 15.09
N GLN A 115 10.78 -0.43 15.41
CA GLN A 115 9.59 0.42 15.45
C GLN A 115 8.96 0.59 14.05
N LYS A 116 9.78 0.69 12.99
CA LYS A 116 9.31 0.62 11.58
C LYS A 116 8.65 -0.72 11.23
N LYS A 117 9.02 -1.83 11.89
CA LYS A 117 8.34 -3.14 11.74
C LYS A 117 6.97 -3.13 12.41
N VAL A 118 6.83 -2.53 13.60
CA VAL A 118 5.52 -2.34 14.27
C VAL A 118 4.58 -1.55 13.37
N VAL A 119 4.99 -0.38 12.86
CA VAL A 119 4.17 0.44 11.94
C VAL A 119 3.72 -0.35 10.69
N ARG A 120 4.58 -1.21 10.13
CA ARG A 120 4.22 -2.07 8.99
C ARG A 120 3.22 -3.16 9.37
N ASN A 121 3.31 -3.73 10.56
CA ASN A 121 2.35 -4.72 11.04
C ASN A 121 0.95 -4.09 11.22
N VAL A 122 0.86 -2.90 11.84
CA VAL A 122 -0.43 -2.21 12.00
C VAL A 122 -1.06 -1.86 10.65
N LYS A 123 -0.27 -1.47 9.63
CA LYS A 123 -0.79 -1.29 8.26
C LYS A 123 -1.39 -2.60 7.70
N LYS A 124 -0.70 -3.73 7.87
CA LYS A 124 -1.19 -5.07 7.45
C LYS A 124 -2.46 -5.50 8.18
N ASP A 125 -2.60 -5.17 9.46
CA ASP A 125 -3.83 -5.45 10.21
C ASP A 125 -5.03 -4.71 9.61
N ILE A 126 -4.84 -3.43 9.25
CA ILE A 126 -5.87 -2.61 8.58
C ILE A 126 -6.22 -3.20 7.21
N GLU A 127 -5.22 -3.59 6.40
CA GLU A 127 -5.43 -4.29 5.12
C GLU A 127 -6.19 -5.63 5.31
N SER A 128 -5.90 -6.36 6.39
CA SER A 128 -6.58 -7.61 6.73
C SER A 128 -8.06 -7.40 7.07
N LEU A 129 -8.40 -6.34 7.83
CA LEU A 129 -9.80 -5.94 8.08
C LEU A 129 -10.53 -5.63 6.77
N VAL A 130 -9.94 -4.77 5.92
CA VAL A 130 -10.49 -4.40 4.60
C VAL A 130 -10.75 -5.65 3.74
N ASN A 131 -9.84 -6.61 3.75
CA ASN A 131 -9.96 -7.85 2.98
C ASN A 131 -11.00 -8.82 3.55
N LYS A 132 -11.17 -8.90 4.87
CA LYS A 132 -12.24 -9.68 5.51
C LYS A 132 -13.62 -9.13 5.11
N GLU A 133 -13.80 -7.81 5.19
CA GLU A 133 -15.03 -7.14 4.74
C GLU A 133 -15.33 -7.40 3.26
N ASN A 134 -14.34 -7.20 2.38
CA ASN A 134 -14.50 -7.44 0.95
C ASN A 134 -14.91 -8.90 0.67
N LYS A 135 -14.38 -9.87 1.45
CA LYS A 135 -14.73 -11.29 1.33
C LYS A 135 -16.15 -11.59 1.83
N GLN A 136 -16.58 -10.97 2.93
CA GLN A 136 -17.94 -11.12 3.47
C GLN A 136 -18.98 -10.47 2.54
N PHE A 137 -18.73 -9.26 2.05
CA PHE A 137 -19.58 -8.59 1.07
C PHE A 137 -19.68 -9.37 -0.25
N LYS A 138 -18.55 -9.83 -0.81
CA LYS A 138 -18.57 -10.62 -2.06
C LYS A 138 -19.36 -11.94 -1.92
N LYS A 139 -19.45 -12.51 -0.70
CA LYS A 139 -20.26 -13.70 -0.44
C LYS A 139 -21.77 -13.42 -0.51
N SER A 140 -22.25 -12.27 -0.04
CA SER A 140 -23.69 -11.95 -0.08
C SER A 140 -24.19 -11.60 -1.48
N LEU A 141 -23.30 -11.18 -2.40
CA LEU A 141 -23.65 -10.92 -3.79
C LEU A 141 -24.05 -12.20 -4.56
N ASN A 142 -25.06 -12.08 -5.43
CA ASN A 142 -25.46 -13.10 -6.40
C ASN A 142 -24.47 -13.18 -7.61
N HIS A 143 -24.75 -14.04 -8.59
CA HIS A 143 -23.87 -14.24 -9.75
C HIS A 143 -23.66 -12.95 -10.56
N ASP A 144 -24.75 -12.29 -10.97
CA ASP A 144 -24.71 -11.11 -11.84
C ASP A 144 -24.08 -9.90 -11.12
N GLN A 145 -24.39 -9.73 -9.84
CA GLN A 145 -23.75 -8.73 -8.99
C GLN A 145 -22.23 -8.96 -8.87
N ARG A 146 -21.78 -10.22 -8.76
CA ARG A 146 -20.34 -10.56 -8.76
C ARG A 146 -19.69 -10.25 -10.12
N ALA A 147 -20.39 -10.49 -11.23
CA ALA A 147 -19.91 -10.16 -12.57
C ALA A 147 -19.79 -8.63 -12.76
N LYS A 148 -20.82 -7.85 -12.42
CA LYS A 148 -20.80 -6.38 -12.40
C LYS A 148 -19.67 -5.84 -11.52
N TYR A 149 -19.51 -6.36 -10.30
CA TYR A 149 -18.44 -5.97 -9.39
C TYR A 149 -17.05 -6.23 -9.98
N ALA A 150 -16.84 -7.38 -10.63
CA ALA A 150 -15.58 -7.70 -11.30
C ALA A 150 -15.30 -6.76 -12.49
N MET A 151 -16.34 -6.37 -13.24
CA MET A 151 -16.22 -5.40 -14.33
C MET A 151 -15.84 -4.01 -13.80
N ILE A 152 -16.48 -3.52 -12.75
CA ILE A 152 -16.13 -2.26 -12.08
C ILE A 152 -14.65 -2.27 -11.64
N LYS A 153 -14.19 -3.35 -10.99
CA LYS A 153 -12.77 -3.50 -10.59
C LYS A 153 -11.80 -3.63 -11.77
N LYS A 154 -12.24 -4.08 -12.94
CA LYS A 154 -11.44 -4.08 -14.17
C LYS A 154 -11.28 -2.65 -14.72
N LEU A 155 -12.35 -1.85 -14.69
CA LEU A 155 -12.33 -0.45 -15.13
C LEU A 155 -11.42 0.40 -14.23
N GLU A 156 -11.64 0.39 -12.90
CA GLU A 156 -10.78 1.11 -11.92
C GLU A 156 -9.28 0.82 -12.13
N LYS A 157 -8.94 -0.44 -12.42
CA LYS A 157 -7.56 -0.89 -12.67
C LYS A 157 -7.00 -0.37 -13.99
N ASN A 158 -7.84 -0.21 -15.01
CA ASN A 158 -7.44 0.35 -16.29
C ASN A 158 -7.23 1.87 -16.17
N ASP A 159 -8.17 2.58 -15.55
CA ASP A 159 -8.09 4.04 -15.32
C ASP A 159 -6.81 4.39 -14.53
N PHE A 160 -6.49 3.61 -13.49
CA PHE A 160 -5.25 3.78 -12.72
C PHE A 160 -3.99 3.56 -13.57
N LYS A 161 -3.98 2.55 -14.46
CA LYS A 161 -2.86 2.29 -15.37
C LYS A 161 -2.69 3.41 -16.39
N GLU A 162 -3.79 3.92 -16.93
CA GLU A 162 -3.78 5.00 -17.92
C GLU A 162 -3.26 6.29 -17.29
N ALA A 163 -3.74 6.66 -16.09
CA ALA A 163 -3.22 7.80 -15.34
C ALA A 163 -1.73 7.67 -14.99
N ALA A 164 -1.25 6.46 -14.66
CA ALA A 164 0.16 6.20 -14.43
C ALA A 164 0.99 6.35 -15.72
N HIS A 165 0.55 5.74 -16.82
CA HIS A 165 1.20 5.82 -18.13
C HIS A 165 1.24 7.26 -18.65
N GLN A 166 0.14 8.01 -18.53
CA GLN A 166 0.05 9.42 -18.91
C GLN A 166 1.07 10.28 -18.14
N LYS A 167 1.21 10.05 -16.83
CA LYS A 167 2.20 10.74 -16.00
C LYS A 167 3.64 10.41 -16.43
N ASP A 168 3.94 9.15 -16.71
CA ASP A 168 5.28 8.73 -17.13
C ASP A 168 5.61 9.21 -18.55
N TYR A 169 4.61 9.28 -19.44
CA TYR A 169 4.73 9.86 -20.78
C TYR A 169 5.14 11.34 -20.73
N TYR A 170 4.44 12.19 -19.96
CA TYR A 170 4.79 13.61 -19.83
C TYR A 170 6.08 13.85 -19.05
N LYS A 171 6.43 12.97 -18.11
CA LYS A 171 7.75 12.99 -17.44
C LYS A 171 8.89 12.71 -18.44
N SER A 172 8.65 11.82 -19.41
CA SER A 172 9.63 11.42 -20.43
C SER A 172 9.66 12.37 -21.63
N ASN A 173 8.60 13.16 -21.85
CA ASN A 173 8.48 14.14 -22.93
C ASN A 173 8.12 15.54 -22.37
N PRO A 174 9.03 16.25 -21.69
CA PRO A 174 8.71 17.53 -21.02
C PRO A 174 8.20 18.65 -21.95
N GLN A 175 8.50 18.55 -23.24
CA GLN A 175 8.02 19.44 -24.30
C GLN A 175 6.54 19.20 -24.66
N MET A 176 6.05 17.98 -24.46
CA MET A 176 4.64 17.62 -24.66
C MET A 176 3.82 18.01 -23.43
N ARG A 177 2.59 18.46 -23.66
CA ARG A 177 1.63 18.81 -22.59
C ARG A 177 0.31 18.08 -22.81
N PRO A 178 -0.49 17.87 -21.75
CA PRO A 178 -1.89 17.49 -21.89
C PRO A 178 -2.61 18.40 -22.88
N PHE A 179 -3.30 17.79 -23.84
CA PHE A 179 -4.19 18.49 -24.76
C PHE A 179 -5.21 19.33 -23.96
N GLY A 180 -5.51 20.54 -24.42
CA GLY A 180 -6.38 21.48 -23.69
C GLY A 180 -5.69 22.33 -22.61
N ASN A 181 -4.37 22.22 -22.41
CA ASN A 181 -3.62 23.08 -21.49
C ASN A 181 -2.63 24.01 -22.24
N PRO A 182 -3.12 25.03 -22.97
CA PRO A 182 -2.29 25.93 -23.77
C PRO A 182 -1.29 26.68 -22.88
N ARG A 183 -0.17 27.11 -23.47
CA ARG A 183 0.72 28.05 -22.78
C ARG A 183 -0.06 29.35 -22.55
N PRO A 184 0.06 30.01 -21.37
CA PRO A 184 -0.21 31.44 -21.29
C PRO A 184 0.59 32.12 -22.40
N CYS A 185 -0.10 32.86 -23.28
CA CYS A 185 0.58 33.58 -24.35
C CYS A 185 1.63 34.49 -23.72
N PRO A 186 2.88 34.50 -24.21
CA PRO A 186 3.81 35.57 -23.85
C PRO A 186 3.13 36.89 -24.24
N CYS A 187 2.90 37.78 -23.28
CA CYS A 187 2.49 39.14 -23.60
C CYS A 187 3.53 39.69 -24.59
N PRO A 188 3.12 40.34 -25.69
CA PRO A 188 4.08 40.88 -26.65
C PRO A 188 4.99 41.87 -25.91
N MET A 189 6.26 41.50 -25.75
CA MET A 189 7.29 42.38 -25.21
C MET A 189 7.32 43.61 -26.11
N GLY A 190 6.94 44.76 -25.54
CA GLY A 190 6.93 46.03 -26.27
C GLY A 190 8.28 46.25 -26.92
N ARG A 191 8.26 46.52 -28.23
CA ARG A 191 9.47 46.84 -28.99
C ARG A 191 10.07 48.10 -28.38
N VAL A 192 11.21 47.97 -27.69
CA VAL A 192 11.98 49.12 -27.24
C VAL A 192 12.53 49.77 -28.51
N GLU A 193 12.00 50.94 -28.85
CA GLU A 193 12.59 51.77 -29.91
C GLU A 193 13.70 52.60 -29.31
N ASP A 194 14.95 52.24 -29.60
CA ASP A 194 16.11 53.07 -29.30
C ASP A 194 16.06 54.35 -30.16
N LYS A 195 16.24 55.51 -29.51
CA LYS A 195 16.42 56.83 -30.11
C LYS A 195 17.48 57.61 -29.33
#